data_AF-A0A8I1SRZ8-F1
#
_entry.id   AF-A0A8I1SRZ8-F1
#
_cell.length_a   1.000
_cell.length_b   1.000
_cell.length_c   1.000
_cell.angle_alpha   90.00
_cell.angle_beta   90.00
_cell.angle_gamma   90.00
#
_symmetry.space_group_name_H-M   'P 1'
#
loop_
_entity.id
_entity.type
_entity.pdbx_description
1 polymer ?
#
loop_
_entity_poly.entity_id
_entity_poly.type
_entity_poly.pdbx_seq_one_letter_code
_entity_poly.pdbx_strand_id
1 'polypeptide(L)'
;MSPAEEAAAILKLADNDTRMAFDIIQKQFDVMYGRAQSVVGMASIIVTVTGFSGRLIAGTNVAAQIFVIAGLAVALLGAGWVVWRVMLIDWLTAHLSDDAVASLGRMVATRNAKTRAVAVGGWLLLGGLTLYFVAISIMLANPSPLQVPVR
;
A
#
# COMPACT_ATOMS: atom_id res chain seq x y z
N MET A 1 -20.89 8.85 -8.86
CA MET A 1 -20.33 9.62 -9.98
C MET A 1 -19.57 8.67 -10.86
N SER A 2 -19.92 8.60 -12.13
CA SER A 2 -19.19 7.77 -13.10
C SER A 2 -17.83 8.43 -13.45
N PRO A 3 -16.82 7.67 -13.93
CA PRO A 3 -15.57 8.25 -14.38
C PRO A 3 -15.74 9.31 -15.47
N ALA A 4 -16.75 9.16 -16.34
CA ALA A 4 -17.06 10.12 -17.39
C ALA A 4 -17.68 11.42 -16.83
N GLU A 5 -18.59 11.32 -15.86
CA GLU A 5 -19.14 12.49 -15.15
C GLU A 5 -18.05 13.27 -14.42
N GLU A 6 -17.15 12.56 -13.74
CA GLU A 6 -16.04 13.19 -13.04
C GLU A 6 -15.06 13.86 -14.03
N ALA A 7 -14.75 13.20 -15.14
CA ALA A 7 -13.92 13.77 -16.20
C ALA A 7 -14.54 15.06 -16.79
N ALA A 8 -15.85 15.06 -17.05
CA ALA A 8 -16.56 16.25 -17.51
C ALA A 8 -16.54 17.38 -16.46
N ALA A 9 -16.66 17.04 -15.18
CA ALA A 9 -16.55 18.01 -14.08
C ALA A 9 -15.14 18.60 -13.96
N ILE A 10 -14.08 17.77 -14.11
CA ILE A 10 -12.69 18.22 -14.11
C ILE A 10 -12.41 19.11 -15.33
N LEU A 11 -12.90 18.74 -16.51
CA LEU A 11 -12.74 19.54 -17.71
C LEU A 11 -13.44 20.90 -17.59
N LYS A 12 -14.63 20.92 -16.98
CA LYS A 12 -15.36 22.16 -16.68
C LYS A 12 -14.62 23.03 -15.66
N LEU A 13 -14.01 22.42 -14.64
CA LEU A 13 -13.17 23.13 -13.66
C LEU A 13 -11.91 23.73 -14.29
N ALA A 14 -11.41 23.11 -15.36
CA ALA A 14 -10.27 23.56 -16.14
C ALA A 14 -10.65 24.52 -17.27
N ASP A 15 -11.83 25.15 -17.25
CA ASP A 15 -12.32 26.05 -18.30
C ASP A 15 -12.30 25.44 -19.72
N ASN A 16 -12.54 24.12 -19.83
CA ASN A 16 -12.41 23.31 -21.04
C ASN A 16 -10.99 23.20 -21.63
N ASP A 17 -9.97 23.60 -20.87
CA ASP A 17 -8.57 23.33 -21.21
C ASP A 17 -8.23 21.87 -20.85
N THR A 18 -8.05 21.05 -21.89
CA THR A 18 -7.71 19.63 -21.76
C THR A 18 -6.34 19.41 -21.13
N ARG A 19 -5.37 20.31 -21.37
CA ARG A 19 -4.03 20.23 -20.79
C ARG A 19 -4.09 20.51 -19.29
N MET A 20 -4.82 21.54 -18.89
CA MET A 20 -5.02 21.85 -17.47
C MET A 20 -5.77 20.72 -16.76
N ALA A 21 -6.80 20.14 -17.39
CA ALA A 21 -7.51 18.97 -16.86
C ALA A 21 -6.58 17.76 -16.69
N PHE A 22 -5.69 17.50 -17.65
CA PHE A 22 -4.67 16.46 -17.56
C PHE A 22 -3.73 16.69 -16.37
N ASP A 23 -3.21 17.92 -16.20
CA ASP A 23 -2.32 18.27 -15.10
C ASP A 23 -2.99 18.08 -13.72
N ILE A 24 -4.29 18.36 -13.61
CA ILE A 24 -5.07 18.10 -12.39
C ILE A 24 -5.10 16.60 -12.08
N ILE A 25 -5.39 15.76 -13.08
CA ILE A 25 -5.43 14.30 -12.89
C ILE A 25 -4.02 13.79 -12.55
N GLN A 26 -2.99 14.26 -13.23
CA GLN A 26 -1.60 13.86 -12.97
C GLN A 26 -1.23 14.11 -11.49
N LYS A 27 -1.56 15.28 -10.94
CA LYS A 27 -1.34 15.58 -9.50
C LYS A 27 -2.05 14.60 -8.57
N GLN A 28 -3.23 14.12 -8.93
CA GLN A 28 -3.95 13.11 -8.13
C GLN A 28 -3.25 11.75 -8.17
N PHE A 29 -2.67 11.39 -9.32
CA PHE A 29 -1.83 10.20 -9.42
C PHE A 29 -0.58 10.34 -8.54
N ASP A 30 0.09 11.50 -8.53
CA ASP A 30 1.27 11.75 -7.69
C ASP A 30 0.97 11.57 -6.20
N VAL A 31 -0.15 12.12 -5.72
CA VAL A 31 -0.62 11.93 -4.33
C VAL A 31 -0.87 10.44 -4.03
N MET A 32 -1.46 9.73 -4.98
CA MET A 32 -1.75 8.30 -4.84
C MET A 32 -0.47 7.45 -4.83
N TYR A 33 0.52 7.77 -5.66
CA TYR A 33 1.84 7.15 -5.64
C TYR A 33 2.59 7.41 -4.33
N GLY A 34 2.54 8.63 -3.79
CA GLY A 34 3.13 8.93 -2.47
C GLY A 34 2.51 8.11 -1.34
N ARG A 35 1.18 7.91 -1.36
CA ARG A 35 0.49 7.02 -0.42
C ARG A 35 0.88 5.55 -0.62
N ALA A 36 1.00 5.10 -1.85
CA ALA A 36 1.45 3.75 -2.18
C ALA A 36 2.87 3.47 -1.66
N GLN A 37 3.81 4.40 -1.88
CA GLN A 37 5.17 4.32 -1.35
C GLN A 37 5.20 4.27 0.18
N SER A 38 4.31 5.01 0.84
CA SER A 38 4.19 4.96 2.32
C SER A 38 3.77 3.57 2.82
N VAL A 39 2.83 2.90 2.14
CA VAL A 39 2.42 1.52 2.47
C VAL A 39 3.60 0.55 2.29
N VAL A 40 4.31 0.64 1.17
CA VAL A 40 5.49 -0.21 0.91
C VAL A 40 6.61 0.06 1.92
N GLY A 41 6.89 1.32 2.23
CA GLY A 41 7.89 1.72 3.22
C GLY A 41 7.60 1.17 4.61
N MET A 42 6.33 1.19 5.03
CA MET A 42 5.91 0.62 6.30
C MET A 42 6.15 -0.90 6.36
N ALA A 43 5.90 -1.63 5.26
CA ALA A 43 6.23 -3.05 5.20
C ALA A 43 7.74 -3.30 5.35
N SER A 44 8.59 -2.51 4.71
CA SER A 44 10.05 -2.61 4.87
C SER A 44 10.51 -2.38 6.32
N ILE A 45 9.87 -1.46 7.06
CA ILE A 45 10.12 -1.27 8.49
C ILE A 45 9.78 -2.54 9.26
N ILE A 46 8.60 -3.14 9.03
CA ILE A 46 8.19 -4.39 9.70
C ILE A 46 9.21 -5.50 9.44
N VAL A 47 9.65 -5.69 8.19
CA VAL A 47 10.68 -6.69 7.86
C VAL A 47 11.96 -6.43 8.65
N THR A 48 12.40 -5.17 8.71
CA THR A 48 13.65 -4.79 9.37
C THR A 48 13.58 -5.01 10.88
N VAL A 49 12.50 -4.56 11.54
CA VAL A 49 12.28 -4.77 12.98
C VAL A 49 12.20 -6.26 13.28
N THR A 50 11.49 -7.03 12.45
CA THR A 50 11.43 -8.50 12.58
C THR A 50 12.81 -9.14 12.41
N GLY A 51 13.69 -8.60 11.56
CA GLY A 51 15.07 -9.06 11.43
C GLY A 51 15.88 -8.93 12.72
N PHE A 52 15.62 -7.89 13.51
CA PHE A 52 16.28 -7.67 14.81
C PHE A 52 15.64 -8.48 15.95
N SER A 53 14.31 -8.38 16.11
CA SER A 53 13.58 -8.98 17.24
C SER A 53 13.04 -10.38 16.96
N GLY A 54 13.01 -10.82 15.71
CA GLY A 54 12.33 -12.06 15.29
C GLY A 54 12.91 -13.31 15.93
N ARG A 55 14.22 -13.35 16.22
CA ARG A 55 14.82 -14.47 16.96
C ARG A 55 14.32 -14.56 18.41
N LEU A 56 14.07 -13.42 19.05
CA LEU A 56 13.51 -13.36 20.40
C LEU A 56 12.04 -13.83 20.39
N ILE A 57 11.27 -13.37 19.40
CA ILE A 57 9.87 -13.76 19.22
C ILE A 57 9.77 -15.25 18.88
N ALA A 58 10.68 -15.77 18.04
CA ALA A 58 10.71 -17.19 17.71
C ALA A 58 11.15 -18.07 18.91
N GLY A 59 11.97 -17.53 19.81
CA GLY A 59 12.44 -18.26 21.00
C GLY A 59 11.42 -18.41 22.13
N THR A 60 10.26 -17.73 22.07
CA THR A 60 9.29 -17.72 23.18
C THR A 60 8.31 -18.89 23.16
N ASN A 61 7.36 -18.91 22.22
CA ASN A 61 6.41 -20.01 22.09
C ASN A 61 5.84 -20.13 20.66
N VAL A 62 5.20 -21.27 20.39
CA VAL A 62 4.62 -21.58 19.07
C VAL A 62 3.54 -20.58 18.66
N ALA A 63 2.75 -20.04 19.61
CA ALA A 63 1.73 -19.05 19.29
C ALA A 63 2.37 -17.76 18.76
N ALA A 64 3.38 -17.22 19.46
CA ALA A 64 4.12 -16.03 19.01
C ALA A 64 4.78 -16.25 17.64
N GLN A 65 5.33 -17.45 17.39
CA GLN A 65 5.86 -17.83 16.07
C GLN A 65 4.79 -17.78 14.97
N ILE A 66 3.61 -18.36 15.20
CA ILE A 66 2.53 -18.36 14.21
C ILE A 66 2.09 -16.92 13.91
N PHE A 67 1.88 -16.10 14.94
CA PHE A 67 1.46 -14.71 14.77
C PHE A 67 2.50 -13.86 14.05
N VAL A 68 3.80 -14.00 14.35
CA VAL A 68 4.84 -13.21 13.68
C VAL A 68 5.00 -13.61 12.22
N ILE A 69 4.96 -14.92 11.90
CA ILE A 69 5.03 -15.41 10.53
C ILE A 69 3.81 -14.97 9.73
N ALA A 70 2.60 -15.14 10.28
CA ALA A 70 1.36 -14.72 9.63
C ALA A 70 1.32 -13.20 9.44
N GLY A 71 1.70 -12.43 10.46
CA GLY A 71 1.75 -10.97 10.38
C GLY A 71 2.71 -10.47 9.31
N LEU A 72 3.91 -11.04 9.26
CA LEU A 72 4.90 -10.72 8.24
C LEU A 72 4.42 -11.10 6.83
N ALA A 73 3.87 -12.31 6.67
CA ALA A 73 3.35 -12.77 5.38
C ALA A 73 2.22 -11.88 4.86
N VAL A 74 1.26 -11.53 5.72
CA VAL A 74 0.14 -10.65 5.35
C VAL A 74 0.61 -9.23 5.02
N ALA A 75 1.55 -8.68 5.79
CA ALA A 75 2.14 -7.37 5.50
C ALA A 75 2.87 -7.35 4.14
N LEU A 76 3.65 -8.40 3.85
CA LEU A 76 4.35 -8.54 2.56
C LEU A 76 3.38 -8.73 1.40
N LEU A 77 2.30 -9.49 1.57
CA LEU A 77 1.24 -9.61 0.57
C LEU A 77 0.57 -8.26 0.29
N GLY A 78 0.31 -7.46 1.33
CA GLY A 78 -0.23 -6.11 1.18
C GLY A 78 0.70 -5.19 0.38
N ALA A 79 1.99 -5.19 0.71
CA ALA A 79 2.99 -4.40 -0.02
C ALA A 79 3.16 -4.88 -1.47
N GLY A 80 3.29 -6.19 -1.68
CA GLY A 80 3.41 -6.79 -3.01
C GLY A 80 2.20 -6.49 -3.89
N TRP A 81 0.99 -6.49 -3.31
CA TRP A 81 -0.24 -6.09 -4.01
C TRP A 81 -0.19 -4.63 -4.48
N VAL A 82 0.26 -3.70 -3.63
CA VAL A 82 0.42 -2.29 -4.02
C VAL A 82 1.47 -2.13 -5.11
N VAL A 83 2.61 -2.78 -4.98
CA VAL A 83 3.67 -2.74 -5.99
C VAL A 83 3.14 -3.22 -7.35
N TRP A 84 2.49 -4.37 -7.39
CA TRP A 84 1.93 -4.92 -8.62
C TRP A 84 0.86 -4.00 -9.22
N ARG A 85 -0.17 -3.65 -8.44
CA ARG A 85 -1.34 -2.97 -9.01
C ARG A 85 -1.12 -1.49 -9.30
N VAL A 86 -0.24 -0.84 -8.54
CA VAL A 86 -0.08 0.61 -8.55
C VAL A 86 1.24 1.01 -9.19
N MET A 87 2.36 0.48 -8.68
CA MET A 87 3.71 0.96 -9.00
C MET A 87 4.27 0.46 -10.33
N LEU A 88 3.61 -0.51 -11.00
CA LEU A 88 3.94 -0.84 -12.38
C LEU A 88 3.69 0.37 -13.28
N ILE A 89 4.64 0.60 -14.19
CA ILE A 89 4.64 1.76 -15.09
C ILE A 89 3.38 1.73 -15.95
N ASP A 90 2.57 2.78 -15.81
CA ASP A 90 1.36 3.00 -16.57
C ASP A 90 1.30 4.48 -16.93
N TRP A 91 1.61 4.79 -18.19
CA TRP A 91 1.71 6.16 -18.67
C TRP A 91 0.31 6.74 -18.90
N LEU A 92 -0.03 7.86 -18.25
CA LEU A 92 -1.31 8.53 -18.49
C LEU A 92 -1.49 8.88 -19.97
N THR A 93 -0.41 9.23 -20.66
CA THR A 93 -0.42 9.53 -22.11
C THR A 93 -0.88 8.36 -22.98
N ALA A 94 -0.75 7.11 -22.52
CA ALA A 94 -1.26 5.93 -23.22
C ALA A 94 -2.81 5.89 -23.28
N HIS A 95 -3.48 6.72 -22.48
CA HIS A 95 -4.93 6.80 -22.40
C HIS A 95 -5.52 7.94 -23.25
N LEU A 96 -4.72 8.66 -24.03
CA LEU A 96 -5.20 9.72 -24.91
C LEU A 96 -5.99 9.15 -26.11
N SER A 97 -7.09 9.81 -26.48
CA SER A 97 -7.89 9.60 -27.69
C SER A 97 -8.37 10.94 -28.24
N ASP A 98 -8.99 10.90 -29.41
CA ASP A 98 -9.55 12.08 -30.09
C ASP A 98 -10.61 12.83 -29.26
N ASP A 99 -11.33 12.13 -28.37
CA ASP A 99 -12.23 12.74 -27.38
C ASP A 99 -11.51 12.98 -26.04
N ALA A 100 -11.46 14.25 -25.63
CA ALA A 100 -10.89 14.69 -24.36
C ALA A 100 -11.62 14.11 -23.14
N VAL A 101 -12.96 14.07 -23.16
CA VAL A 101 -13.76 13.54 -22.03
C VAL A 101 -13.57 12.03 -21.93
N ALA A 102 -13.52 11.32 -23.05
CA ALA A 102 -13.21 9.89 -23.06
C ALA A 102 -11.79 9.61 -22.54
N SER A 103 -10.81 10.43 -22.92
CA SER A 103 -9.41 10.31 -22.45
C SER A 103 -9.31 10.49 -20.93
N LEU A 104 -9.81 11.61 -20.43
CA LEU A 104 -9.83 11.93 -19.00
C LEU A 104 -10.65 10.89 -18.22
N GLY A 105 -11.76 10.41 -18.78
CA GLY A 105 -12.59 9.37 -18.18
C GLY A 105 -11.85 8.04 -17.99
N ARG A 106 -11.05 7.62 -18.97
CA ARG A 106 -10.18 6.44 -18.83
C ARG A 106 -9.11 6.65 -17.76
N MET A 107 -8.47 7.81 -17.72
CA MET A 107 -7.47 8.14 -16.68
C MET A 107 -8.09 8.11 -15.28
N VAL A 108 -9.29 8.67 -15.10
CA VAL A 108 -10.05 8.61 -13.84
C VAL A 108 -10.40 7.17 -13.45
N ALA A 109 -10.83 6.35 -14.41
CA ALA A 109 -11.13 4.94 -14.15
C ALA A 109 -9.89 4.17 -13.68
N THR A 110 -8.75 4.36 -14.35
CA THR A 110 -7.46 3.78 -13.97
C THR A 110 -7.02 4.27 -12.58
N ARG A 111 -7.13 5.57 -12.31
CA ARG A 111 -6.87 6.16 -10.99
C ARG A 111 -7.69 5.47 -9.91
N ASN A 112 -9.01 5.34 -10.10
CA ASN A 112 -9.92 4.72 -9.13
C ASN A 112 -9.58 3.25 -8.86
N ALA A 113 -9.20 2.50 -9.89
CA ALA A 113 -8.76 1.12 -9.75
C ALA A 113 -7.48 1.03 -8.90
N LYS A 114 -6.50 1.90 -9.14
CA LYS A 114 -5.25 1.97 -8.38
C LYS A 114 -5.49 2.45 -6.94
N THR A 115 -6.33 3.46 -6.72
CA THR A 115 -6.73 3.94 -5.38
C THR A 115 -7.33 2.81 -4.55
N ARG A 116 -8.23 2.00 -5.13
CA ARG A 116 -8.80 0.83 -4.44
C ARG A 116 -7.71 -0.19 -4.11
N ALA A 117 -6.74 -0.40 -5.00
CA ALA A 117 -5.62 -1.30 -4.71
C ALA A 117 -4.74 -0.80 -3.55
N VAL A 118 -4.46 0.51 -3.47
CA VAL A 118 -3.77 1.10 -2.31
C VAL A 118 -4.56 0.87 -1.03
N ALA A 119 -5.88 1.09 -1.05
CA ALA A 119 -6.72 0.87 0.13
C ALA A 119 -6.70 -0.60 0.59
N VAL A 120 -6.84 -1.56 -0.33
CA VAL A 120 -6.75 -2.99 -0.03
C VAL A 120 -5.38 -3.35 0.55
N GLY A 121 -4.30 -2.88 -0.08
CA GLY A 121 -2.94 -3.10 0.41
C GLY A 121 -2.70 -2.51 1.79
N GLY A 122 -3.25 -1.31 2.07
CA GLY A 122 -3.21 -0.67 3.38
C GLY A 122 -3.96 -1.45 4.45
N TRP A 123 -5.15 -2.00 4.13
CA TRP A 123 -5.89 -2.85 5.06
C TRP A 123 -5.18 -4.17 5.35
N LEU A 124 -4.58 -4.80 4.33
CA LEU A 124 -3.74 -5.98 4.52
C LEU A 124 -2.55 -5.67 5.42
N LEU A 125 -1.83 -4.58 5.14
CA LEU A 125 -0.71 -4.14 5.97
C LEU A 125 -1.13 -3.91 7.43
N LEU A 126 -2.26 -3.26 7.66
CA LEU A 126 -2.78 -3.02 9.00
C LEU A 126 -3.08 -4.36 9.71
N GLY A 127 -3.74 -5.30 9.03
CA GLY A 127 -3.99 -6.64 9.57
C GLY A 127 -2.69 -7.38 9.91
N GLY A 128 -1.69 -7.34 9.02
CA GLY A 128 -0.38 -7.92 9.25
C GLY A 128 0.33 -7.30 10.46
N LEU A 129 0.26 -5.97 10.58
CA LEU A 129 0.81 -5.22 11.71
C LEU A 129 0.11 -5.59 13.02
N THR A 130 -1.21 -5.76 13.03
CA THR A 130 -1.96 -6.22 14.21
C THR A 130 -1.50 -7.60 14.67
N LEU A 131 -1.37 -8.56 13.75
CA LEU A 131 -0.86 -9.91 14.08
C LEU A 131 0.57 -9.85 14.62
N TYR A 132 1.41 -9.00 14.02
CA TYR A 132 2.77 -8.76 14.49
C TYR A 132 2.80 -8.18 15.92
N PHE A 133 1.94 -7.20 16.22
CA PHE A 133 1.79 -6.66 17.57
C PHE A 133 1.36 -7.72 18.58
N VAL A 134 0.40 -8.57 18.23
CA VAL A 134 -0.02 -9.69 19.09
C VAL A 134 1.16 -10.63 19.38
N ALA A 135 2.00 -10.94 18.39
CA ALA A 135 3.19 -11.76 18.59
C ALA A 135 4.16 -11.13 19.61
N ILE A 136 4.42 -9.83 19.49
CA ILE A 136 5.25 -9.09 20.45
C ILE A 136 4.62 -9.11 21.85
N SER A 137 3.32 -8.88 21.96
CA SER A 137 2.62 -8.91 23.25
C SER A 137 2.73 -10.28 23.93
N ILE A 138 2.57 -11.37 23.16
CA ILE A 138 2.75 -12.73 23.68
C ILE A 138 4.19 -12.96 24.15
N MET A 139 5.17 -12.51 23.36
CA MET A 139 6.58 -12.62 23.71
C MET A 139 6.88 -11.88 25.03
N LEU A 140 6.40 -10.64 25.17
CA LEU A 140 6.61 -9.82 26.36
C LEU A 140 5.90 -10.38 27.59
N ALA A 141 4.73 -11.00 27.42
CA ALA A 141 4.00 -11.65 28.50
C ALA A 141 4.63 -12.99 28.94
N ASN A 142 5.45 -13.62 28.09
CA ASN A 142 6.11 -14.90 28.36
C ASN A 142 7.63 -14.76 28.21
N PRO A 143 8.32 -14.01 29.09
CA PRO A 143 9.75 -13.81 28.97
C PRO A 143 10.49 -15.13 29.20
N SER A 144 10.95 -15.76 28.11
CA SER A 144 11.89 -16.88 28.19
C SER A 144 13.29 -16.34 28.50
N PRO A 145 14.00 -16.85 29.53
CA PRO A 145 15.34 -16.38 29.84
C PRO A 145 16.25 -16.59 28.64
N LEU A 146 16.90 -15.51 28.21
CA LEU A 146 17.92 -15.59 27.17
C LEU A 146 19.05 -16.47 27.70
N GLN A 147 19.27 -17.63 27.08
CA GLN A 147 20.50 -18.40 27.26
C GLN A 147 21.62 -17.62 26.59
N VAL A 148 22.09 -16.57 27.26
CA VAL A 148 23.32 -15.88 26.91
C VAL A 148 24.44 -16.80 27.40
N PRO A 149 25.33 -17.32 26.54
CA PRO A 149 26.51 -18.00 27.03
C PRO A 149 27.31 -16.98 27.85
N VAL A 150 27.39 -17.21 29.16
CA VAL A 150 28.27 -16.46 30.05
C VAL A 150 29.68 -16.68 29.52
N ARG A 151 30.26 -15.64 28.94
CA ARG A 151 31.68 -15.62 28.57
C ARG A 151 32.53 -15.39 29.80
#